data_AF-A0A6G0REY3-F1
#
_entry.id   AF-A0A6G0REY3-F1
#
_cell.length_a   1.000
_cell.length_b   1.000
_cell.length_c   1.000
_cell.angle_alpha   90.00
_cell.angle_beta   90.00
_cell.angle_gamma   90.00
#
_symmetry.space_group_name_H-M   'P 1'
#
loop_
_entity.id
_entity.type
_entity.pdbx_description
1 polymer ?
#
loop_
_entity_poly.entity_id
_entity_poly.type
_entity_poly.pdbx_seq_one_letter_code
_entity_poly.pdbx_strand_id
1 'polypeptide(L)'
;MKGADTIGYVSSLSNVLVFRAGGADTTPEQMDHLLVNVNDAETAPSVQGDSLMGFHARQGHLVYNTIELMAKNSDSGIKITDRTHGKCAQGKQTRARQPKKGSCEHPPIHPSVLWSAVN
;
A
#
# COMPACT_ATOMS: atom_id res chain seq x y z
N MET A 1 -23.48 8.74 -34.07
CA MET A 1 -22.77 7.45 -33.84
C MET A 1 -23.78 6.54 -33.13
N LYS A 2 -24.26 5.48 -33.78
CA LYS A 2 -25.17 4.50 -33.14
C LYS A 2 -24.35 3.73 -32.10
N GLY A 3 -24.76 3.77 -30.83
CA GLY A 3 -24.17 2.90 -29.81
C GLY A 3 -24.51 1.46 -30.18
N ALA A 4 -23.50 0.61 -30.34
CA ALA A 4 -23.75 -0.82 -30.46
C ALA A 4 -24.19 -1.32 -29.09
N ASP A 5 -25.35 -1.97 -29.02
CA ASP A 5 -25.83 -2.57 -27.78
C ASP A 5 -24.95 -3.78 -27.45
N THR A 6 -24.16 -3.67 -26.38
CA THR A 6 -23.31 -4.75 -25.88
C THR A 6 -24.11 -5.66 -24.96
N ILE A 7 -24.06 -6.97 -25.21
CA ILE A 7 -24.71 -7.99 -24.39
C ILE A 7 -23.62 -8.75 -23.62
N GLY A 8 -23.83 -8.94 -22.33
CA GLY A 8 -22.94 -9.68 -21.44
C GLY A 8 -23.62 -10.87 -20.79
N TYR A 9 -22.93 -12.01 -20.71
CA TYR A 9 -23.37 -13.22 -20.00
C TYR A 9 -22.30 -13.64 -18.98
N VAL A 10 -22.75 -14.08 -17.81
CA VAL A 10 -21.87 -14.54 -16.72
C VAL A 10 -22.25 -15.97 -16.35
N SER A 11 -21.26 -16.86 -16.35
CA SER A 11 -21.41 -18.26 -15.90
C SER A 11 -20.31 -18.64 -14.92
N SER A 12 -20.66 -19.43 -13.91
CA SER A 12 -19.71 -20.00 -12.97
C SER A 12 -19.49 -21.49 -13.28
N LEU A 13 -18.23 -21.91 -13.31
CA LEU A 13 -17.80 -23.29 -13.44
C LEU A 13 -16.78 -23.57 -12.33
N SER A 14 -17.23 -24.24 -11.27
CA SER A 14 -16.41 -24.53 -10.08
C SER A 14 -15.77 -23.26 -9.52
N ASN A 15 -14.44 -23.18 -9.58
CA ASN A 15 -13.62 -22.06 -9.12
C ASN A 15 -13.38 -21.01 -10.21
N VAL A 16 -14.05 -21.07 -11.36
CA VAL A 16 -13.83 -20.14 -12.46
C VAL A 16 -15.13 -19.39 -12.78
N LEU A 17 -15.04 -18.07 -12.78
CA LEU A 17 -16.08 -17.19 -13.29
C LEU A 17 -15.75 -16.82 -14.74
N VAL A 18 -16.67 -17.11 -15.66
CA VAL A 18 -16.55 -16.84 -17.09
C VAL A 18 -17.49 -15.70 -17.45
N PHE A 19 -16.91 -14.57 -17.85
CA PHE A 19 -17.65 -13.45 -18.44
C PHE A 19 -17.53 -13.50 -19.95
N ARG A 20 -18.65 -13.41 -20.65
CA ARG A 20 -18.71 -13.31 -22.11
C ARG A 20 -19.33 -11.98 -22.49
N ALA A 21 -18.66 -11.19 -23.32
CA ALA A 21 -19.19 -9.91 -23.78
C ALA A 21 -19.01 -9.75 -25.29
N GLY A 22 -20.01 -9.18 -25.95
CA GLY A 22 -19.96 -8.89 -27.39
C GLY A 22 -21.13 -8.02 -27.84
N GLY A 23 -21.09 -7.57 -29.09
CA GLY A 23 -22.21 -6.84 -29.70
C GLY A 23 -23.43 -7.73 -29.88
N ALA A 24 -24.62 -7.13 -29.99
CA ALA A 24 -25.88 -7.87 -30.14
C ALA A 24 -25.93 -8.85 -31.34
N ASP A 25 -25.07 -8.66 -32.35
CA ASP A 25 -24.92 -9.50 -33.54
C ASP A 25 -23.75 -10.50 -33.47
N THR A 26 -22.97 -10.51 -32.39
CA THR A 26 -21.80 -11.39 -32.25
C THR A 26 -22.20 -12.82 -31.89
N THR A 27 -21.57 -13.80 -32.55
CA THR A 27 -21.74 -15.21 -32.19
C THR A 27 -20.97 -15.52 -30.90
N PRO A 28 -21.36 -16.54 -30.11
CA PRO A 28 -20.68 -16.89 -28.86
C PRO A 28 -19.17 -17.17 -29.01
N GLU A 29 -18.73 -17.58 -30.21
CA GLU A 29 -17.33 -17.83 -30.55
C GLU A 29 -16.53 -16.54 -30.78
N GLN A 30 -17.20 -15.45 -31.16
CA GLN A 30 -16.60 -14.13 -31.40
C GLN A 30 -16.68 -13.20 -30.19
N MET A 31 -17.31 -13.65 -29.10
CA MET A 31 -17.36 -12.89 -27.85
C MET A 31 -16.01 -12.92 -27.14
N ASP A 32 -15.70 -11.83 -26.45
CA ASP A 32 -14.55 -11.77 -25.55
C ASP A 32 -14.86 -12.57 -24.29
N HIS A 33 -13.94 -13.48 -23.92
CA HIS A 33 -14.05 -14.30 -22.71
C HIS A 33 -13.05 -13.82 -21.67
N LEU A 34 -13.53 -13.43 -20.49
CA LEU A 34 -12.71 -13.18 -19.32
C LEU A 34 -12.90 -14.32 -18.31
N LEU A 35 -11.82 -15.04 -18.05
CA LEU A 35 -11.76 -16.14 -17.09
C LEU A 35 -11.14 -15.62 -15.79
N VAL A 36 -11.91 -15.61 -14.71
CA VAL A 36 -11.43 -15.25 -13.38
C VAL A 36 -11.37 -16.50 -12.54
N ASN A 37 -10.17 -16.92 -12.13
CA ASN A 37 -10.01 -17.98 -11.14
C ASN A 37 -10.30 -17.41 -9.75
N VAL A 38 -11.43 -17.81 -9.19
CA VAL A 38 -11.79 -17.64 -7.80
C VAL A 38 -11.20 -18.82 -7.05
N ASN A 39 -9.94 -18.71 -6.66
CA ASN A 39 -9.43 -19.62 -5.65
C ASN A 39 -10.26 -19.35 -4.39
N ASP A 40 -11.00 -20.36 -3.93
CA ASP A 40 -11.47 -20.42 -2.55
C ASP A 40 -10.21 -20.50 -1.68
N ALA A 41 -9.59 -19.35 -1.43
CA ALA A 41 -8.66 -19.17 -0.34
C ALA A 41 -9.49 -19.45 0.90
N GLU A 42 -9.41 -20.71 1.34
CA GLU A 42 -9.79 -21.25 2.63
C GLU A 42 -10.38 -20.18 3.54
N THR A 43 -11.71 -20.16 3.61
CA THR A 43 -12.47 -19.33 4.53
C THR A 43 -12.28 -19.85 5.95
N ALA A 44 -11.11 -19.60 6.50
CA ALA A 44 -10.96 -19.28 7.90
C ALA A 44 -10.28 -17.91 7.90
N PRO A 45 -10.88 -16.85 8.48
CA PRO A 45 -10.08 -15.71 8.87
C PRO A 45 -9.05 -16.27 9.86
N SER A 46 -7.86 -16.59 9.39
CA SER A 46 -6.75 -17.03 10.23
C SER A 46 -6.37 -15.80 11.04
N VAL A 47 -7.09 -15.62 12.15
CA VAL A 47 -6.91 -14.46 13.02
C VAL A 47 -5.44 -14.49 13.45
N GLN A 48 -4.67 -13.55 12.93
CA GLN A 48 -3.26 -13.49 13.22
C GLN A 48 -3.13 -13.04 14.67
N GLY A 49 -2.67 -13.96 15.52
CA GLY A 49 -2.47 -13.71 16.94
C GLY A 49 -1.02 -13.32 17.23
N ASP A 50 -0.80 -12.17 17.88
CA ASP A 50 0.53 -11.81 18.39
C ASP A 50 0.47 -10.77 19.51
N SER A 51 1.59 -10.60 20.19
CA SER A 51 1.84 -9.46 21.06
C SER A 51 1.77 -8.13 20.31
N LEU A 52 1.37 -7.09 21.02
CA LEU A 52 1.33 -5.71 20.54
C LEU A 52 2.72 -5.24 20.06
N MET A 53 3.79 -5.67 20.75
CA MET A 53 5.18 -5.48 20.33
C MET A 53 5.53 -6.22 19.04
N GLY A 54 5.08 -7.46 18.88
CA GLY A 54 5.29 -8.25 17.66
C GLY A 54 4.63 -7.61 16.45
N PHE A 55 3.40 -7.12 16.60
CA PHE A 55 2.72 -6.34 15.57
C PHE A 55 3.41 -5.01 15.30
N HIS A 56 3.87 -4.30 16.34
CA HIS A 56 4.62 -3.06 16.18
C HIS A 56 5.88 -3.27 15.32
N ALA A 57 6.67 -4.30 15.60
CA ALA A 57 7.87 -4.60 14.82
C ALA A 57 7.55 -5.00 13.37
N ARG A 58 6.60 -5.93 13.16
CA ARG A 58 6.28 -6.43 11.81
C ARG A 58 5.58 -5.41 10.92
N GLN A 59 4.80 -4.50 11.51
CA GLN A 59 4.10 -3.44 10.79
C GLN A 59 4.96 -2.17 10.69
N GLY A 60 6.30 -2.28 10.78
CA GLY A 60 7.21 -1.16 10.53
C GLY A 60 7.16 -0.07 11.59
N HIS A 61 7.12 -0.46 12.87
CA HIS A 61 6.98 0.43 14.01
C HIS A 61 5.66 1.23 14.05
N LEU A 62 4.57 0.60 13.60
CA LEU A 62 3.23 1.20 13.67
C LEU A 62 2.86 1.58 15.11
N VAL A 63 2.23 2.74 15.28
CA VAL A 63 1.83 3.26 16.60
C VAL A 63 0.92 2.25 17.31
N TYR A 64 1.21 1.97 18.59
CA TYR A 64 0.46 1.00 19.38
C TYR A 64 -1.06 1.26 19.38
N ASN A 65 -1.49 2.52 19.52
CA ASN A 65 -2.90 2.89 19.48
C ASN A 65 -3.59 2.49 18.16
N THR A 66 -2.88 2.55 17.04
CA THR A 66 -3.40 2.11 15.74
C THR A 66 -3.58 0.59 15.71
N ILE A 67 -2.60 -0.16 16.23
CA ILE A 67 -2.68 -1.62 16.31
C ILE A 67 -3.84 -2.03 17.24
N GLU A 68 -4.03 -1.34 18.36
CA GLU A 68 -5.17 -1.57 19.26
C GLU A 68 -6.51 -1.24 18.62
N LEU A 69 -6.58 -0.17 17.80
CA LEU A 69 -7.78 0.17 17.05
C LEU A 69 -8.12 -0.91 16.02
N MET A 70 -7.10 -1.41 15.30
CA MET A 70 -7.26 -2.51 14.36
C MET A 70 -7.74 -3.77 15.09
N ALA A 71 -7.11 -4.16 16.19
CA ALA A 71 -7.49 -5.35 16.96
C ALA A 71 -8.87 -5.27 17.63
N LYS A 72 -9.42 -4.07 17.84
CA LYS A 72 -10.82 -3.88 18.27
C LYS A 72 -11.81 -4.20 17.14
N ASN A 73 -11.41 -4.02 15.89
CA ASN A 73 -12.22 -4.37 14.74
C ASN A 73 -12.04 -5.86 14.41
N SER A 74 -13.10 -6.65 14.58
CA SER A 74 -13.10 -8.09 14.30
C SER A 74 -12.82 -8.42 12.84
N ASP A 75 -13.13 -7.50 11.91
CA ASP A 75 -12.88 -7.65 10.47
C ASP A 75 -11.41 -7.46 10.10
N SER A 76 -10.60 -6.89 11.01
CA SER A 76 -9.16 -6.67 10.76
C SER A 76 -8.34 -7.96 10.72
N GLY A 77 -8.89 -9.06 11.22
CA GLY A 77 -8.20 -10.35 11.26
C GLY A 77 -7.00 -10.40 12.21
N ILE A 78 -6.83 -9.43 13.12
CA ILE A 78 -5.72 -9.45 14.10
C ILE A 78 -6.22 -9.58 15.54
N LYS A 79 -5.50 -10.32 16.37
CA LYS A 79 -5.77 -10.47 17.80
C LYS A 79 -4.51 -10.21 18.62
N ILE A 80 -4.59 -9.23 19.51
CA ILE A 80 -3.50 -8.95 20.45
C ILE A 80 -3.53 -9.98 21.59
N THR A 81 -2.48 -10.77 21.73
CA THR A 81 -2.34 -11.79 22.80
C THR A 81 -1.66 -11.23 24.05
N ASP A 82 -0.79 -10.22 23.90
CA ASP A 82 -0.11 -9.52 24.98
C ASP A 82 -0.03 -8.01 24.70
N ARG A 83 -0.28 -7.19 25.72
CA ARG A 83 -0.31 -5.71 25.66
C ARG A 83 0.91 -5.05 26.29
N THR A 84 2.03 -5.75 26.37
CA THR A 84 3.28 -5.13 26.83
C THR A 84 3.75 -4.06 25.84
N HIS A 85 4.07 -2.87 26.37
CA HIS A 85 4.61 -1.76 25.58
C HIS A 85 6.11 -1.66 25.83
N GLY A 86 6.91 -1.76 24.77
CA GLY A 86 8.32 -1.39 24.80
C GLY A 86 8.48 0.12 24.64
N LYS A 87 9.61 0.66 25.13
CA LYS A 87 9.99 2.05 24.86
C LYS A 87 10.31 2.20 23.37
N CYS A 88 9.33 2.63 22.57
CA CYS A 88 9.58 3.08 21.21
C CYS A 88 10.28 4.44 21.30
N ALA A 89 11.41 4.61 20.62
CA ALA A 89 12.19 5.84 20.65
C ALA A 89 11.37 6.97 20.01
N GLN A 90 10.64 7.73 20.83
CA GLN A 90 9.84 8.87 20.41
C GLN A 90 10.77 10.06 20.16
N GLY A 91 11.51 10.03 19.06
CA GLY A 91 12.40 11.12 18.69
C GLY A 91 13.23 10.76 17.48
N LYS A 92 12.89 11.31 16.32
CA LYS A 92 13.42 12.61 15.89
C LYS A 92 12.46 13.26 14.88
N GLN A 93 11.83 14.35 15.28
CA GLN A 93 11.48 15.42 14.36
C GLN A 93 11.55 16.75 15.10
N THR A 94 12.72 17.09 15.65
CA THR A 94 13.03 18.50 15.82
C THR A 94 13.41 18.99 14.43
N ARG A 95 12.51 19.71 13.75
CA ARG A 95 12.87 20.46 12.54
C ARG A 95 14.02 21.36 12.97
N ALA A 96 15.23 21.07 12.50
CA ALA A 96 16.36 21.96 12.72
C ALA A 96 15.91 23.36 12.26
N ARG A 97 16.09 24.39 13.10
CA ARG A 97 15.93 25.77 12.64
C ARG A 97 16.84 25.92 11.43
N GLN A 98 16.24 26.21 10.26
CA GLN A 98 17.05 26.50 9.08
C GLN A 98 17.98 27.67 9.41
N PRO A 99 19.28 27.59 9.09
CA PRO A 99 20.14 28.76 9.18
C PRO A 99 19.56 29.85 8.28
N LYS A 100 19.55 31.08 8.79
CA LYS A 100 19.04 32.26 8.10
C LYS A 100 19.72 32.36 6.72
N LYS A 101 18.91 32.33 5.66
CA LYS A 101 19.34 32.43 4.27
C LYS A 101 20.32 33.59 4.12
N GLY A 102 21.50 33.30 3.57
CA GLY A 102 22.59 34.25 3.38
C GLY A 102 22.14 35.49 2.62
N SER A 103 22.73 36.63 3.00
CA SER A 103 22.67 37.85 2.19
C SER A 103 23.13 37.49 0.78
N CYS A 104 22.27 37.76 -0.20
CA CYS A 104 22.58 37.58 -1.61
C CYS A 104 23.42 38.79 -2.06
N GLU A 105 24.66 38.87 -1.58
CA GLU A 105 25.68 39.69 -2.21
C GLU A 105 26.41 38.76 -3.18
N HIS A 106 26.14 38.94 -4.48
CA HIS A 106 26.90 38.29 -5.55
C HIS A 106 28.31 38.90 -5.60
N PRO A 107 29.39 38.13 -5.39
CA PRO A 107 30.64 38.42 -6.06
C PRO A 107 30.66 37.68 -7.40
N PRO A 108 31.18 38.29 -8.48
CA PRO A 108 31.26 37.65 -9.78
C PRO A 108 32.17 36.42 -9.70
N ILE A 109 31.68 35.31 -10.22
CA ILE A 109 32.45 34.07 -10.36
C ILE A 109 33.57 34.36 -11.36
N HIS A 110 34.81 34.45 -10.89
CA HIS A 110 36.00 34.41 -11.73
C HIS A 110 36.62 33.00 -11.64
N PRO A 111 36.72 32.24 -12.74
CA PRO A 111 37.30 30.91 -12.73
C PRO A 111 38.81 31.01 -12.93
N SER A 112 39.57 31.21 -11.86
CA SER A 112 41.01 30.95 -11.90
C SER A 112 41.61 30.86 -10.50
N VAL A 113 42.53 29.90 -10.35
CA VAL A 113 43.65 29.83 -9.40
C VAL A 113 43.49 28.85 -8.22
N LEU A 114 44.14 27.69 -8.44
CA LEU A 114 44.98 26.88 -7.53
C LEU A 114 44.38 26.15 -6.33
N TRP A 115 44.46 24.82 -6.44
CA TRP A 115 44.78 23.91 -5.33
C TRP A 115 46.01 24.40 -4.55
N SER A 116 45.85 24.58 -3.23
CA SER A 116 46.82 24.40 -2.13
C SER A 116 46.11 24.91 -0.86
N ALA A 117 46.08 24.27 0.31
CA ALA A 117 46.74 23.11 0.83
C ALA A 117 45.87 22.52 1.96
N VAL A 118 45.99 21.21 2.18
CA VAL A 118 45.67 20.53 3.44
C VAL A 118 46.54 21.12 4.54
N ASN A 119 45.93 21.38 5.70
CA ASN A 119 46.62 21.42 6.99
C ASN A 119 46.01 20.33 7.86
#